data_AF-A0A818KP22-F1
#
_entry.id   AF-A0A818KP22-F1
#
_cell.length_a   1.000
_cell.length_b   1.000
_cell.length_c   1.000
_cell.angle_alpha   90.00
_cell.angle_beta   90.00
_cell.angle_gamma   90.00
#
_symmetry.space_group_name_H-M   'P 1'
#
loop_
_entity.id
_entity.type
_entity.pdbx_description
1 polymer ?
#
loop_
_entity_poly.entity_id
_entity_poly.type
_entity_poly.pdbx_seq_one_letter_code
_entity_poly.pdbx_strand_id
1 'polypeptide(L)'
;MSDLMARKGDLHAENFGTYMDNHGILNFDVNDFDEDYVGTFTWDVKRLLASLNLVCHRKCFSDEEIKRILIICVEEYLKQIYEFCKHTKNEFALTLRNTSGKIKELLNKARIKTNTECLQSWTTVQDFERKLTRSKKAQDVDELLRADLMHAFKKYYDTIPDIKKGLDKRSYGKGKYKIKDVVSRHSEALESDVILYMKPAQKSAISYVVRNPSIDEYFKDDGLRIVLCSYAMQASTPEWLDYTKLDGVSFVVDADKSHSEDLDWSDIDNFQDVIEVAPYLGRAMGKND
;
A
#
# COMPACT_ATOMS: atom_id res chain seq x y z
N MET A 1 0.94 -14.37 -25.61
CA MET A 1 0.09 -14.45 -24.40
C MET A 1 0.91 -14.45 -23.10
N SER A 2 2.23 -14.23 -23.14
CA SER A 2 3.15 -14.40 -21.99
C SER A 2 3.45 -13.13 -21.17
N ASP A 3 3.00 -11.95 -21.58
CA ASP A 3 3.53 -10.68 -21.02
C ASP A 3 2.52 -9.94 -20.12
N LEU A 4 1.43 -10.61 -19.75
CA LEU A 4 0.35 -10.06 -18.91
C LEU A 4 0.49 -10.60 -17.50
N MET A 5 0.92 -9.73 -16.58
CA MET A 5 1.06 -10.01 -15.15
C MET A 5 0.37 -8.90 -14.35
N ALA A 6 0.04 -9.14 -13.09
CA ALA A 6 -0.42 -8.08 -12.19
C ALA A 6 0.67 -7.00 -12.09
N ARG A 7 0.28 -5.75 -12.32
CA ARG A 7 1.16 -4.58 -12.33
C ARG A 7 0.48 -3.46 -11.55
N LYS A 8 1.24 -2.50 -11.06
CA LYS A 8 0.68 -1.42 -10.25
C LYS A 8 -0.11 -0.44 -11.11
N GLY A 9 0.33 -0.25 -12.35
CA GLY A 9 -0.33 0.53 -13.38
C GLY A 9 -0.27 2.06 -13.21
N ASP A 10 -0.04 2.51 -11.99
CA ASP A 10 0.29 3.87 -11.60
C ASP A 10 1.65 3.98 -10.88
N LEU A 11 2.68 3.25 -11.31
CA LEU A 11 3.96 3.30 -10.59
C LEU A 11 4.69 4.63 -10.80
N HIS A 12 4.80 5.42 -9.74
CA HIS A 12 5.53 6.67 -9.68
C HIS A 12 6.41 6.79 -8.43
N ALA A 13 7.32 7.76 -8.44
CA ALA A 13 8.36 7.95 -7.43
C ALA A 13 7.81 8.08 -5.99
N GLU A 14 6.63 8.68 -5.83
CA GLU A 14 5.97 8.86 -4.52
C GLU A 14 5.22 7.60 -4.01
N ASN A 15 5.11 6.53 -4.79
CA ASN A 15 4.48 5.31 -4.30
C ASN A 15 5.42 4.38 -3.53
N PHE A 16 6.67 4.77 -3.32
CA PHE A 16 7.62 3.97 -2.56
C PHE A 16 7.57 4.37 -1.09
N GLY A 17 7.75 3.41 -0.22
CA GLY A 17 7.81 3.66 1.20
C GLY A 17 8.19 2.40 1.95
N THR A 18 7.85 2.39 3.22
CA THR A 18 8.16 1.30 4.12
C THR A 18 6.89 0.67 4.67
N TYR A 19 6.98 -0.62 4.98
CA TYR A 19 5.96 -1.34 5.72
C TYR A 19 6.62 -2.45 6.55
N MET A 20 5.91 -2.93 7.56
CA MET A 20 6.29 -4.11 8.33
C MET A 20 5.54 -5.33 7.79
N ASP A 21 6.26 -6.41 7.48
CA ASP A 21 5.63 -7.67 7.08
C ASP A 21 5.11 -8.48 8.28
N ASN A 22 4.43 -9.59 7.98
CA ASN A 22 3.85 -10.48 9.01
C ASN A 22 4.91 -11.18 9.89
N HIS A 23 6.20 -11.07 9.56
CA HIS A 23 7.31 -11.60 10.37
C HIS A 23 7.98 -10.51 11.21
N GLY A 24 7.45 -9.27 11.21
CA GLY A 24 8.02 -8.15 11.93
C GLY A 24 9.27 -7.55 11.28
N ILE A 25 9.51 -7.83 10.00
CA ILE A 25 10.64 -7.28 9.25
C ILE A 25 10.18 -6.03 8.52
N LEU A 26 10.92 -4.93 8.70
CA LEU A 26 10.71 -3.69 7.96
C LEU A 26 11.31 -3.79 6.58
N ASN A 27 10.48 -3.49 5.59
CA ASN A 27 10.79 -3.56 4.19
C ASN A 27 10.57 -2.19 3.53
N PHE A 28 11.41 -1.84 2.56
CA PHE A 28 11.20 -0.75 1.62
C PHE A 28 10.71 -1.33 0.29
N ASP A 29 9.56 -0.87 -0.19
CA ASP A 29 8.92 -1.36 -1.41
C ASP A 29 7.89 -0.35 -1.94
N VAL A 30 7.13 -0.75 -2.95
CA VAL A 30 5.92 -0.06 -3.41
C VAL A 30 4.81 -0.19 -2.35
N ASN A 31 4.24 0.95 -1.93
CA ASN A 31 3.33 1.06 -0.77
C ASN A 31 1.84 1.25 -1.14
N ASP A 32 1.50 1.50 -2.40
CA ASP A 32 0.14 1.82 -2.86
C ASP A 32 -0.27 0.92 -4.03
N PHE A 33 -1.40 0.22 -3.92
CA PHE A 33 -1.85 -0.81 -4.86
C PHE A 33 -3.29 -0.57 -5.36
N ASP A 34 -3.79 0.66 -5.22
CA ASP A 34 -5.20 0.97 -5.49
C ASP A 34 -5.55 0.95 -6.99
N GLU A 35 -4.54 1.03 -7.86
CA GLU A 35 -4.69 1.07 -9.32
C GLU A 35 -4.28 -0.22 -10.04
N ASP A 36 -3.97 -1.29 -9.29
CA ASP A 36 -3.33 -2.49 -9.82
C ASP A 36 -4.07 -3.11 -11.02
N TYR A 37 -3.39 -3.28 -12.15
CA TYR A 37 -4.00 -3.79 -13.37
C TYR A 37 -3.08 -4.80 -14.05
N VAL A 38 -3.68 -5.69 -14.85
CA VAL A 38 -2.89 -6.66 -15.60
C VAL A 38 -2.38 -6.01 -16.89
N GLY A 39 -1.06 -5.84 -17.00
CA GLY A 39 -0.45 -5.09 -18.10
C GLY A 39 1.00 -5.50 -18.38
N THR A 40 1.61 -4.86 -19.38
CA THR A 40 3.03 -5.10 -19.71
C THR A 40 3.94 -4.40 -18.70
N PHE A 41 4.98 -5.09 -18.22
CA PHE A 41 5.97 -4.52 -17.29
C PHE A 41 6.57 -3.18 -17.75
N THR A 42 6.74 -3.00 -19.06
CA THR A 42 7.31 -1.75 -19.63
C THR A 42 6.51 -0.49 -19.29
N TRP A 43 5.24 -0.64 -18.92
CA TRP A 43 4.40 0.48 -18.53
C TRP A 43 4.84 1.06 -17.18
N ASP A 44 5.00 0.22 -16.16
CA ASP A 44 5.43 0.65 -14.82
C ASP A 44 6.85 1.21 -14.86
N VAL A 45 7.74 0.60 -15.64
CA VAL A 45 9.10 1.13 -15.89
C VAL A 45 9.02 2.55 -16.47
N LYS A 46 8.22 2.76 -17.52
CA LYS A 46 8.11 4.08 -18.16
C LYS A 46 7.50 5.13 -17.23
N ARG A 47 6.47 4.77 -16.46
CA ARG A 47 5.84 5.70 -15.51
C ARG A 47 6.79 6.08 -14.39
N LEU A 48 7.51 5.11 -13.82
CA LEU A 48 8.49 5.38 -12.77
C LEU A 48 9.56 6.34 -13.27
N LEU A 49 10.16 6.05 -14.43
CA LEU A 49 11.21 6.90 -14.99
C LEU A 49 10.70 8.29 -15.38
N ALA A 50 9.48 8.39 -15.92
CA ALA A 50 8.86 9.68 -16.22
C ALA A 50 8.61 10.49 -14.95
N SER A 51 8.09 9.87 -13.89
CA SER A 51 7.87 10.54 -12.61
C SER A 51 9.18 10.97 -11.95
N LEU A 52 10.21 10.12 -11.99
CA LEU A 52 11.53 10.42 -11.44
C LEU A 52 12.21 11.56 -12.21
N ASN A 53 12.05 11.60 -13.54
CA ASN A 53 12.46 12.74 -14.36
C ASN A 53 11.80 14.04 -13.89
N LEU A 54 10.47 14.03 -13.70
CA LEU A 54 9.74 15.21 -13.23
C LEU A 54 10.18 15.66 -11.83
N VAL A 55 10.40 14.72 -10.90
CA VAL A 55 10.92 15.03 -9.56
C VAL A 55 12.30 15.70 -9.65
N CYS A 56 13.22 15.14 -10.44
CA CYS A 56 14.57 15.69 -10.58
C CYS A 56 14.55 17.05 -11.30
N HIS A 57 13.68 17.22 -12.31
CA HIS A 57 13.50 18.50 -12.99
C HIS A 57 12.96 19.58 -12.04
N ARG A 58 12.00 19.25 -11.16
CA ARG A 58 11.52 20.18 -10.12
C ARG A 58 12.60 20.59 -9.12
N LYS A 59 13.64 19.76 -8.96
CA LYS A 59 14.84 20.04 -8.14
C LYS A 59 15.96 20.76 -8.92
N CYS A 60 15.69 21.16 -10.16
CA CYS A 60 16.62 21.91 -11.02
C CYS A 60 17.92 21.16 -11.34
N PHE A 61 17.91 19.82 -11.37
CA PHE A 61 19.06 19.06 -11.85
C PHE A 61 19.22 19.21 -13.36
N SER A 62 20.47 19.13 -13.84
CA SER A 62 20.77 19.18 -15.27
C SER A 62 20.32 17.92 -16.01
N ASP A 63 20.11 18.01 -17.32
CA ASP A 63 19.70 16.88 -18.15
C ASP A 63 20.66 15.68 -18.05
N GLU A 64 21.97 15.93 -17.90
CA GLU A 64 22.98 14.87 -17.74
C GLU A 64 22.89 14.19 -16.36
N GLU A 65 22.61 14.96 -15.30
CA GLU A 65 22.35 14.41 -13.96
C GLU A 65 21.10 13.55 -13.96
N ILE A 66 20.00 14.05 -14.52
CA ILE A 66 18.73 13.32 -14.64
C ILE A 66 18.95 12.03 -15.43
N LYS A 67 19.60 12.11 -16.59
CA LYS A 67 19.90 10.94 -17.42
C LYS A 67 20.70 9.89 -16.66
N ARG A 68 21.70 10.31 -15.87
CA ARG A 68 22.49 9.40 -15.03
C ARG A 68 21.64 8.71 -13.95
N ILE A 69 20.76 9.44 -13.29
CA ILE A 69 19.82 8.90 -12.29
C ILE A 69 18.91 7.84 -12.92
N LEU A 70 18.33 8.15 -14.09
CA LEU A 70 17.43 7.23 -14.79
C LEU A 70 18.16 5.95 -15.25
N ILE A 71 19.39 6.08 -15.76
CA ILE A 71 20.22 4.93 -16.15
C ILE A 71 20.46 4.02 -14.94
N ILE A 72 20.86 4.59 -13.80
CA ILE A 72 21.11 3.82 -12.58
C ILE A 72 19.85 3.08 -12.12
N CYS A 73 18.68 3.74 -12.15
CA CYS A 73 17.41 3.10 -11.79
C CYS A 73 17.11 1.90 -12.70
N VAL A 74 17.26 2.06 -14.02
CA VAL A 74 17.01 0.98 -15.00
C VAL A 74 18.04 -0.15 -14.89
N GLU A 75 19.32 0.17 -14.72
CA GLU A 75 20.36 -0.84 -14.57
C GLU A 75 20.12 -1.72 -13.34
N GLU A 76 19.73 -1.13 -12.21
CA GLU A 76 19.44 -1.85 -10.98
C GLU A 76 18.14 -2.67 -11.08
N TYR A 77 17.14 -2.16 -11.80
CA TYR A 77 15.97 -2.94 -12.19
C TYR A 77 16.34 -4.18 -13.01
N LEU A 78 17.11 -4.00 -14.09
CA LEU A 78 17.50 -5.10 -14.98
C LEU A 78 18.36 -6.14 -14.26
N LYS A 79 19.29 -5.71 -13.40
CA LYS A 79 20.07 -6.60 -12.53
C LYS A 79 19.15 -7.41 -11.63
N GLN A 80 18.16 -6.78 -11.01
CA GLN A 80 17.22 -7.47 -10.13
C GLN A 80 16.40 -8.53 -10.87
N ILE A 81 15.85 -8.21 -12.05
CA ILE A 81 15.12 -9.18 -12.89
C ILE A 81 16.03 -10.35 -13.27
N TYR A 82 17.26 -10.06 -13.67
CA TYR A 82 18.23 -11.09 -14.03
C TYR A 82 18.53 -12.05 -12.87
N GLU A 83 18.64 -11.54 -11.64
CA GLU A 83 18.81 -12.36 -10.44
C GLU A 83 17.59 -13.27 -10.20
N PHE A 84 16.37 -12.78 -10.37
CA PHE A 84 15.16 -13.61 -10.26
C PHE A 84 15.05 -14.68 -11.34
N CYS A 85 15.44 -14.37 -12.59
CA CYS A 85 15.48 -15.36 -13.65
C CYS A 85 16.48 -16.49 -13.37
N LYS A 86 17.55 -16.21 -12.62
CA LYS A 86 18.58 -17.19 -12.25
C LYS A 86 18.24 -17.98 -10.98
N HIS A 87 17.53 -17.37 -10.05
CA HIS A 87 17.31 -17.92 -8.71
C HIS A 87 15.82 -18.03 -8.42
N THR A 88 15.29 -19.25 -8.54
CA THR A 88 13.85 -19.57 -8.38
C THR A 88 13.30 -19.42 -6.95
N LYS A 89 14.12 -19.07 -5.96
CA LYS A 89 13.75 -18.97 -4.53
C LYS A 89 14.42 -17.81 -3.79
N ASN A 90 14.58 -16.65 -4.41
CA ASN A 90 15.03 -15.48 -3.66
C ASN A 90 13.81 -14.75 -3.06
N GLU A 91 13.58 -14.93 -1.76
CA GLU A 91 12.82 -13.98 -0.94
C GLU A 91 13.63 -12.67 -0.87
N PHE A 92 13.54 -11.86 -1.92
CA PHE A 92 14.22 -10.57 -1.97
C PHE A 92 13.42 -9.53 -1.20
N ALA A 93 14.10 -8.81 -0.32
CA ALA A 93 13.54 -7.71 0.43
C ALA A 93 14.61 -6.66 0.72
N LEU A 94 14.22 -5.38 0.64
CA LEU A 94 15.07 -4.25 1.02
C LEU A 94 14.80 -3.90 2.48
N THR A 95 15.71 -4.28 3.37
CA THR A 95 15.57 -4.20 4.82
C THR A 95 16.67 -3.34 5.44
N LEU A 96 16.62 -3.12 6.76
CA LEU A 96 17.68 -2.43 7.51
C LEU A 96 19.08 -3.07 7.34
N ARG A 97 19.15 -4.34 6.93
CA ARG A 97 20.41 -5.09 6.78
C ARG A 97 21.13 -4.82 5.46
N ASN A 98 20.41 -4.49 4.39
CA ASN A 98 20.95 -4.36 3.03
C ASN A 98 20.62 -3.01 2.38
N THR A 99 20.13 -2.05 3.16
CA THR A 99 19.92 -0.65 2.74
C THR A 99 20.92 0.28 3.43
N SER A 100 21.10 1.47 2.86
CA SER A 100 22.00 2.52 3.34
C SER A 100 21.38 3.91 3.17
N GLY A 101 22.00 4.91 3.79
CA GLY A 101 21.62 6.33 3.77
C GLY A 101 20.12 6.59 3.89
N LYS A 102 19.52 7.38 3.00
CA LYS A 102 18.13 7.86 3.04
C LYS A 102 17.11 6.73 3.18
N ILE A 103 17.30 5.60 2.50
CA ILE A 103 16.39 4.45 2.63
C ILE A 103 16.53 3.78 4.00
N LYS A 104 17.76 3.64 4.50
CA LYS A 104 17.97 3.11 5.86
C LYS A 104 17.45 4.07 6.94
N GLU A 105 17.58 5.38 6.72
CA GLU A 105 17.00 6.42 7.58
C GLU A 105 15.48 6.31 7.61
N LEU A 106 14.83 6.19 6.46
CA LEU A 106 13.38 5.98 6.34
C LEU A 106 12.93 4.72 7.10
N LEU A 107 13.63 3.60 6.93
CA LEU A 107 13.36 2.37 7.67
C LEU A 107 13.55 2.54 9.18
N ASN A 108 14.54 3.33 9.62
CA ASN A 108 14.72 3.62 11.05
C ASN A 108 13.62 4.55 11.59
N LYS A 109 13.12 5.51 10.80
CA LYS A 109 11.94 6.33 11.15
C LYS A 109 10.71 5.42 11.36
N ALA A 110 10.43 4.52 10.42
CA ALA A 110 9.34 3.55 10.53
C ALA A 110 9.50 2.58 11.74
N ARG A 111 10.74 2.23 12.09
CA ARG A 111 11.05 1.32 13.21
C ARG A 111 10.65 1.86 14.57
N ILE A 112 10.73 3.17 14.77
CA ILE A 112 10.42 3.77 16.07
C ILE A 112 8.94 4.15 16.22
N LYS A 113 8.16 4.12 15.14
CA LYS A 113 6.71 4.29 15.21
C LYS A 113 6.09 3.20 16.07
N THR A 114 5.00 3.54 16.73
CA THR A 114 4.22 2.58 17.53
C THR A 114 2.77 2.51 17.08
N ASN A 115 2.14 1.35 17.29
CA ASN A 115 0.69 1.22 17.09
C ASN A 115 -0.09 2.23 17.94
N THR A 116 0.41 2.54 19.13
CA THR A 116 -0.17 3.55 20.03
C THR A 116 -0.23 4.94 19.39
N GLU A 117 0.85 5.41 18.76
CA GLU A 117 0.87 6.72 18.08
C GLU A 117 -0.09 6.75 16.89
N CYS A 118 -0.12 5.68 16.09
CA CYS A 118 -1.07 5.52 14.99
C CYS A 118 -2.52 5.62 15.51
N LEU A 119 -2.86 4.83 16.53
CA LEU A 119 -4.18 4.83 17.14
C LEU A 119 -4.55 6.20 17.74
N GLN A 120 -3.62 6.88 18.41
CA GLN A 120 -3.85 8.21 19.00
C GLN A 120 -4.14 9.28 17.96
N SER A 121 -3.64 9.14 16.73
CA SER A 121 -3.91 10.11 15.66
C SER A 121 -5.37 10.10 15.19
N TRP A 122 -6.08 8.98 15.38
CA TRP A 122 -7.45 8.76 14.93
C TRP A 122 -8.47 8.58 16.04
N THR A 123 -8.03 8.26 17.26
CA THR A 123 -8.92 7.80 18.34
C THR A 123 -8.61 8.45 19.68
N THR A 124 -9.58 8.37 20.59
CA THR A 124 -9.45 8.74 22.00
C THR A 124 -9.96 7.57 22.84
N VAL A 125 -9.43 7.42 24.05
CA VAL A 125 -9.96 6.48 25.05
C VAL A 125 -10.94 7.23 25.95
N GLN A 126 -12.17 6.76 26.04
CA GLN A 126 -13.22 7.31 26.89
C GLN A 126 -13.97 6.16 27.55
N ASP A 127 -14.20 6.23 28.86
CA ASP A 127 -14.87 5.16 29.61
C ASP A 127 -14.17 3.79 29.45
N PHE A 128 -12.83 3.79 29.41
CA PHE A 128 -11.98 2.62 29.15
C PHE A 128 -12.14 1.98 27.77
N GLU A 129 -12.89 2.61 26.86
CA GLU A 129 -13.12 2.12 25.51
C GLU A 129 -12.54 3.08 24.46
N ARG A 130 -11.94 2.53 23.40
CA ARG A 130 -11.43 3.32 22.28
C ARG A 130 -12.57 3.78 21.38
N LYS A 131 -12.56 5.07 21.02
CA LYS A 131 -13.54 5.70 20.13
C LYS A 131 -12.82 6.54 19.09
N LEU A 132 -13.32 6.55 17.85
CA LEU A 132 -12.80 7.46 16.82
C LEU A 132 -12.98 8.92 17.26
N THR A 133 -11.98 9.74 16.96
CA THR A 133 -11.99 11.18 17.22
C THR A 133 -12.60 11.89 16.01
N ARG A 134 -13.63 12.72 16.25
CA ARG A 134 -14.23 13.53 15.20
C ARG A 134 -13.21 14.47 14.57
N SER A 135 -13.15 14.51 13.25
CA SER A 135 -12.21 15.35 12.50
C SER A 135 -12.76 15.67 11.11
N LYS A 136 -11.98 16.39 10.30
CA LYS A 136 -12.28 16.56 8.87
C LYS A 136 -12.28 15.21 8.12
N LYS A 137 -11.55 14.21 8.62
CA LYS A 137 -11.42 12.88 8.03
C LYS A 137 -12.45 11.89 8.59
N ALA A 138 -12.87 12.06 9.85
CA ALA A 138 -13.83 11.20 10.54
C ALA A 138 -15.07 12.03 11.00
N GLN A 139 -16.15 11.92 10.23
CA GLN A 139 -17.40 12.64 10.48
C GLN A 139 -18.54 11.67 10.77
N ASP A 140 -19.58 12.13 11.45
CA ASP A 140 -20.75 11.31 11.69
C ASP A 140 -21.55 11.05 10.40
N VAL A 141 -22.19 9.88 10.33
CA VAL A 141 -23.16 9.52 9.28
C VAL A 141 -24.55 9.35 9.84
N ASP A 142 -25.57 9.45 8.99
CA ASP A 142 -26.93 9.11 9.37
C ASP A 142 -27.09 7.62 9.68
N GLU A 143 -28.23 7.27 10.28
CA GLU A 143 -28.49 5.91 10.76
C GLU A 143 -28.67 4.89 9.64
N LEU A 144 -29.17 5.32 8.49
CA LEU A 144 -29.40 4.46 7.34
C LEU A 144 -28.05 4.08 6.73
N LEU A 145 -27.24 5.07 6.38
CA LEU A 145 -25.91 4.86 5.84
C LEU A 145 -25.05 4.03 6.81
N ARG A 146 -25.15 4.28 8.13
CA ARG A 146 -24.46 3.44 9.12
C ARG A 146 -24.89 1.97 9.05
N ALA A 147 -26.19 1.70 8.93
CA ALA A 147 -26.69 0.33 8.87
C ALA A 147 -26.17 -0.39 7.62
N ASP A 148 -26.19 0.30 6.46
CA ASP A 148 -25.73 -0.27 5.19
C ASP A 148 -24.22 -0.54 5.22
N LEU A 149 -23.43 0.41 5.75
CA LEU A 149 -21.99 0.24 5.94
C LEU A 149 -21.66 -0.92 6.89
N MET A 150 -22.38 -1.04 8.02
CA MET A 150 -22.17 -2.14 8.96
C MET A 150 -22.53 -3.50 8.36
N HIS A 151 -23.56 -3.56 7.50
CA HIS A 151 -23.92 -4.77 6.77
C HIS A 151 -22.86 -5.17 5.74
N ALA A 152 -22.35 -4.20 4.97
CA ALA A 152 -21.25 -4.43 4.03
C ALA A 152 -19.96 -4.87 4.76
N PHE A 153 -19.63 -4.21 5.86
CA PHE A 153 -18.48 -4.58 6.70
C PHE A 153 -18.65 -5.97 7.32
N LYS A 154 -19.86 -6.32 7.75
CA LYS A 154 -20.13 -7.66 8.29
C LYS A 154 -19.89 -8.76 7.25
N LYS A 155 -20.30 -8.54 6.00
CA LYS A 155 -20.02 -9.47 4.89
C LYS A 155 -18.53 -9.66 4.66
N TYR A 156 -17.76 -8.57 4.63
CA TYR A 156 -16.29 -8.61 4.60
C TYR A 156 -15.76 -9.40 5.81
N TYR A 157 -16.21 -9.07 7.01
CA TYR A 157 -15.68 -9.70 8.21
C TYR A 157 -15.88 -11.22 8.21
N ASP A 158 -16.96 -11.69 7.59
CA ASP A 158 -17.24 -13.12 7.47
C ASP A 158 -16.32 -13.84 6.47
N THR A 159 -15.67 -13.15 5.52
CA THR A 159 -14.67 -13.74 4.59
C THR A 159 -13.32 -13.99 5.27
N ILE A 160 -13.00 -13.22 6.32
CA ILE A 160 -11.74 -13.38 7.07
C ILE A 160 -11.71 -14.73 7.80
N PRO A 161 -10.63 -15.54 7.71
CA PRO A 161 -10.52 -16.82 8.39
C PRO A 161 -10.70 -16.72 9.92
N ASP A 162 -11.36 -17.70 10.54
CA ASP A 162 -11.68 -17.67 11.98
C ASP A 162 -10.45 -17.59 12.89
N ILE A 163 -9.30 -18.11 12.45
CA ILE A 163 -8.01 -17.99 13.17
C ILE A 163 -7.58 -16.52 13.31
N LYS A 164 -7.97 -15.66 12.36
CA LYS A 164 -7.78 -14.21 12.43
C LYS A 164 -8.93 -13.51 13.17
N LYS A 165 -10.08 -14.16 13.35
CA LYS A 165 -11.24 -13.66 14.10
C LYS A 165 -11.04 -13.83 15.62
N GLY A 166 -10.06 -13.13 16.18
CA GLY A 166 -9.85 -12.99 17.63
C GLY A 166 -10.60 -11.82 18.26
N LEU A 167 -11.71 -11.40 17.67
CA LEU A 167 -12.40 -10.15 18.02
C LEU A 167 -13.45 -10.35 19.10
N ASP A 168 -13.26 -9.67 20.21
CA ASP A 168 -14.36 -9.39 21.12
C ASP A 168 -15.28 -8.35 20.45
N LYS A 169 -16.52 -8.75 20.13
CA LYS A 169 -17.56 -7.89 19.50
C LYS A 169 -18.00 -6.71 20.39
N ARG A 170 -17.31 -6.43 21.50
CA ARG A 170 -17.71 -5.50 22.56
C ARG A 170 -17.31 -4.04 22.32
N SER A 171 -16.41 -3.75 21.38
CA SER A 171 -15.88 -2.39 21.15
C SER A 171 -16.26 -1.75 19.82
N TYR A 172 -17.42 -2.13 19.26
CA TYR A 172 -18.08 -1.24 18.30
C TYR A 172 -18.59 -0.04 19.09
N GLY A 173 -17.79 1.03 19.15
CA GLY A 173 -18.22 2.28 19.74
C GLY A 173 -19.61 2.63 19.21
N LYS A 174 -20.53 3.02 20.10
CA LYS A 174 -21.90 3.49 19.72
C LYS A 174 -21.90 4.76 18.86
N GLY A 175 -20.75 5.17 18.33
CA GLY A 175 -20.56 6.34 17.49
C GLY A 175 -20.90 6.05 16.03
N LYS A 176 -21.64 6.98 15.42
CA LYS A 176 -21.97 6.98 14.00
C LYS A 176 -20.78 7.62 13.30
N TYR A 177 -20.03 6.91 12.47
CA TYR A 177 -18.92 7.49 11.69
C TYR A 177 -19.04 7.08 10.23
N LYS A 178 -18.62 7.97 9.33
CA LYS A 178 -18.38 7.68 7.91
C LYS A 178 -17.41 6.53 7.89
N ILE A 179 -17.86 5.33 7.50
CA ILE A 179 -16.98 4.15 7.45
C ILE A 179 -16.11 4.33 6.20
N LYS A 180 -15.16 5.25 6.36
CA LYS A 180 -13.81 5.08 5.91
C LYS A 180 -13.02 4.29 6.94
N ASP A 181 -13.35 4.29 8.24
CA ASP A 181 -12.54 3.66 9.31
C ASP A 181 -13.41 2.98 10.40
N VAL A 182 -13.03 1.79 10.87
CA VAL A 182 -13.63 0.96 11.95
C VAL A 182 -12.52 0.56 12.91
N VAL A 183 -12.70 0.76 14.22
CA VAL A 183 -11.75 0.25 15.22
C VAL A 183 -12.10 -1.19 15.57
N SER A 184 -11.11 -2.06 15.44
CA SER A 184 -11.17 -3.51 15.66
C SER A 184 -10.24 -3.86 16.83
N ARG A 185 -10.71 -4.61 17.83
CA ARG A 185 -9.93 -4.99 19.02
C ARG A 185 -9.49 -6.45 18.96
N HIS A 186 -8.19 -6.72 18.94
CA HIS A 186 -7.66 -8.09 18.88
C HIS A 186 -7.34 -8.70 20.26
N SER A 187 -7.17 -7.88 21.30
CA SER A 187 -6.99 -8.35 22.68
C SER A 187 -7.56 -7.35 23.69
N GLU A 188 -7.58 -7.69 24.98
CA GLU A 188 -7.99 -6.74 26.03
C GLU A 188 -7.07 -5.51 26.13
N ALA A 189 -5.85 -5.58 25.59
CA ALA A 189 -4.93 -4.46 25.56
C ALA A 189 -5.30 -3.48 24.44
N LEU A 190 -5.61 -2.23 24.79
CA LEU A 190 -5.98 -1.17 23.83
C LEU A 190 -4.87 -0.85 22.81
N GLU A 191 -3.62 -1.18 23.10
CA GLU A 191 -2.50 -1.03 22.17
C GLU A 191 -2.51 -2.05 21.02
N SER A 192 -3.33 -3.10 21.13
CA SER A 192 -3.53 -4.11 20.09
C SER A 192 -4.72 -3.80 19.16
N ASP A 193 -5.41 -2.67 19.40
CA ASP A 193 -6.47 -2.23 18.52
C ASP A 193 -5.91 -1.94 17.11
N VAL A 194 -6.71 -2.20 16.09
CA VAL A 194 -6.40 -1.97 14.68
C VAL A 194 -7.48 -1.05 14.11
N ILE A 195 -7.07 -0.09 13.28
CA ILE A 195 -8.00 0.73 12.52
C ILE A 195 -8.15 0.08 11.15
N LEU A 196 -9.36 -0.34 10.80
CA LEU A 196 -9.68 -0.90 9.50
C LEU A 196 -10.34 0.17 8.66
N TYR A 197 -9.85 0.41 7.46
CA TYR A 197 -10.48 1.33 6.55
C TYR A 197 -11.26 0.65 5.44
N MET A 198 -12.32 1.29 4.93
CA MET A 198 -13.11 0.85 3.79
C MET A 198 -13.17 1.97 2.75
N LYS A 199 -12.55 1.74 1.59
CA LYS A 199 -12.45 2.74 0.50
C LYS A 199 -13.11 2.23 -0.78
N PRO A 200 -13.83 3.08 -1.54
CA PRO A 200 -14.36 2.67 -2.84
C PRO A 200 -13.22 2.14 -3.72
N ALA A 201 -13.41 0.98 -4.33
CA ALA A 201 -12.47 0.43 -5.28
C ALA A 201 -12.46 1.31 -6.53
N GLN A 202 -11.31 1.89 -6.84
CA GLN A 202 -11.17 2.71 -8.03
C GLN A 202 -10.96 1.83 -9.26
N LYS A 203 -11.52 2.26 -10.38
CA LYS A 203 -11.22 1.65 -11.67
C LYS A 203 -9.81 2.06 -12.09
N SER A 204 -8.97 1.08 -12.45
CA SER A 204 -7.59 1.36 -12.87
C SER A 204 -7.56 2.34 -14.06
N ALA A 205 -6.67 3.34 -13.99
CA ALA A 205 -6.47 4.30 -15.07
C ALA A 205 -6.08 3.60 -16.40
N ILE A 206 -5.37 2.47 -16.31
CA ILE A 206 -4.95 1.70 -17.50
C ILE A 206 -6.15 1.15 -18.26
N SER A 207 -7.20 0.70 -17.57
CA SER A 207 -8.38 0.10 -18.22
C SER A 207 -9.11 1.04 -19.19
N TYR A 208 -8.87 2.35 -19.10
CA TYR A 208 -9.39 3.34 -20.05
C TYR A 208 -8.60 3.39 -21.35
N VAL A 209 -7.31 3.04 -21.32
CA VAL A 209 -6.37 3.20 -22.44
C VAL A 209 -6.01 1.87 -23.07
N VAL A 210 -5.76 0.84 -22.26
CA VAL A 210 -5.48 -0.53 -22.70
C VAL A 210 -6.74 -1.35 -22.49
N ARG A 211 -7.41 -1.71 -23.60
CA ARG A 211 -8.57 -2.60 -23.58
C ARG A 211 -8.11 -4.04 -23.79
N ASN A 212 -8.35 -4.89 -22.80
CA ASN A 212 -8.15 -6.32 -22.95
C ASN A 212 -9.42 -7.05 -22.51
N PRO A 213 -10.26 -7.51 -23.46
CA PRO A 213 -11.53 -8.15 -23.16
C PRO A 213 -11.41 -9.33 -22.18
N SER A 214 -10.33 -10.10 -22.23
CA SER A 214 -10.12 -11.23 -21.32
C SER A 214 -9.86 -10.79 -19.88
N ILE A 215 -9.17 -9.68 -19.67
CA ILE A 215 -8.92 -9.11 -18.33
C ILE A 215 -10.18 -8.42 -17.81
N ASP A 216 -10.84 -7.64 -18.67
CA ASP A 216 -12.07 -6.93 -18.33
C ASP A 216 -13.23 -7.90 -18.02
N GLU A 217 -13.27 -9.08 -18.67
CA GLU A 217 -14.24 -10.14 -18.35
C GLU A 217 -13.90 -10.92 -17.08
N TYR A 218 -12.61 -11.06 -16.75
CA TYR A 218 -12.13 -11.75 -15.54
C TYR A 218 -12.38 -10.90 -14.29
N PHE A 219 -12.02 -9.61 -14.33
CA PHE A 219 -12.22 -8.68 -13.22
C PHE A 219 -13.50 -7.86 -13.39
N LYS A 220 -14.65 -8.52 -13.18
CA LYS A 220 -15.97 -7.83 -13.14
C LYS A 220 -16.16 -6.94 -11.91
N ASP A 221 -15.23 -7.02 -10.96
CA ASP A 221 -15.26 -6.30 -9.70
C ASP A 221 -13.89 -5.69 -9.40
N ASP A 222 -13.85 -4.37 -9.29
CA ASP A 222 -12.60 -3.64 -9.05
C ASP A 222 -11.99 -3.90 -7.67
N GLY A 223 -12.80 -4.20 -6.64
CA GLY A 223 -12.30 -4.55 -5.31
C GLY A 223 -11.61 -5.91 -5.32
N LEU A 224 -12.23 -6.91 -5.97
CA LEU A 224 -11.60 -8.22 -6.18
C LEU A 224 -10.29 -8.10 -6.98
N ARG A 225 -10.26 -7.23 -8.00
CA ARG A 225 -9.03 -6.96 -8.77
C ARG A 225 -7.90 -6.47 -7.88
N ILE A 226 -8.15 -5.41 -7.11
CA ILE A 226 -7.14 -4.80 -6.24
C ILE A 226 -6.60 -5.85 -5.25
N VAL A 227 -7.48 -6.60 -4.59
CA VAL A 227 -7.07 -7.63 -3.61
C VAL A 227 -6.22 -8.72 -4.26
N LEU A 228 -6.65 -9.28 -5.40
CA LEU A 228 -5.92 -10.36 -6.06
C LEU A 228 -4.57 -9.88 -6.62
N CYS A 229 -4.50 -8.68 -7.19
CA CYS A 229 -3.25 -8.12 -7.67
C CYS A 229 -2.29 -7.81 -6.52
N SER A 230 -2.78 -7.22 -5.42
CA SER A 230 -1.99 -6.99 -4.21
C SER A 230 -1.42 -8.29 -3.64
N TYR A 231 -2.20 -9.37 -3.58
CA TYR A 231 -1.71 -10.68 -3.16
C TYR A 231 -0.67 -11.29 -4.10
N ALA A 232 -0.75 -10.99 -5.40
CA ALA A 232 0.23 -11.47 -6.37
C ALA A 232 1.56 -10.71 -6.32
N MET A 233 1.53 -9.44 -5.92
CA MET A 233 2.70 -8.55 -5.92
C MET A 233 3.42 -8.50 -4.57
N GLN A 234 2.68 -8.58 -3.47
CA GLN A 234 3.28 -8.44 -2.14
C GLN A 234 3.90 -9.76 -1.66
N ALA A 235 5.13 -9.68 -1.17
CA ALA A 235 5.84 -10.83 -0.58
C ALA A 235 5.18 -11.36 0.71
N SER A 236 4.36 -10.55 1.37
CA SER A 236 3.60 -10.93 2.55
C SER A 236 2.16 -10.49 2.39
N THR A 237 1.22 -11.40 2.58
CA THR A 237 -0.21 -11.16 2.45
C THR A 237 -0.70 -10.25 3.58
N PRO A 238 -1.25 -9.05 3.30
CA PRO A 238 -1.80 -8.22 4.36
C PRO A 238 -2.90 -8.96 5.11
N GLU A 239 -2.89 -8.84 6.43
CA GLU A 239 -3.77 -9.65 7.27
C GLU A 239 -5.26 -9.34 7.04
N TRP A 240 -5.58 -8.07 6.82
CA TRP A 240 -6.93 -7.50 6.76
C TRP A 240 -7.38 -7.09 5.36
N LEU A 241 -6.52 -7.24 4.34
CA LEU A 241 -6.86 -6.84 2.98
C LEU A 241 -7.87 -7.81 2.37
N ASP A 242 -9.06 -7.32 2.07
CA ASP A 242 -10.08 -8.00 1.27
C ASP A 242 -11.05 -6.96 0.67
N TYR A 243 -12.17 -7.36 0.09
CA TYR A 243 -13.14 -6.47 -0.53
C TYR A 243 -14.59 -6.76 -0.09
N THR A 244 -15.47 -5.78 -0.28
CA THR A 244 -16.92 -5.91 -0.04
C THR A 244 -17.72 -5.04 -1.00
N LYS A 245 -19.04 -5.11 -0.90
CA LYS A 245 -19.97 -4.31 -1.70
C LYS A 245 -20.96 -3.55 -0.83
N LEU A 246 -21.17 -2.30 -1.20
CA LEU A 246 -22.22 -1.43 -0.69
C LEU A 246 -23.00 -0.88 -1.89
N ASP A 247 -24.30 -1.16 -1.94
CA ASP A 247 -25.20 -0.74 -3.04
C ASP A 247 -24.67 -1.03 -4.45
N GLY A 248 -24.02 -2.19 -4.61
CA GLY A 248 -23.44 -2.62 -5.88
C GLY A 248 -22.09 -1.97 -6.22
N VAL A 249 -21.64 -0.98 -5.45
CA VAL A 249 -20.30 -0.39 -5.55
C VAL A 249 -19.32 -1.26 -4.76
N SER A 250 -18.16 -1.56 -5.36
CA SER A 250 -17.11 -2.34 -4.71
C SER A 250 -16.23 -1.47 -3.83
N PHE A 251 -15.81 -2.01 -2.70
CA PHE A 251 -14.95 -1.36 -1.72
C PHE A 251 -13.82 -2.30 -1.32
N VAL A 252 -12.62 -1.76 -1.14
CA VAL A 252 -11.48 -2.46 -0.53
C VAL A 252 -11.49 -2.16 0.97
N VAL A 253 -11.25 -3.19 1.77
CA VAL A 253 -11.08 -3.11 3.22
C VAL A 253 -9.66 -3.54 3.58
N ASP A 254 -8.95 -2.77 4.40
CA ASP A 254 -7.61 -3.11 4.90
C ASP A 254 -7.33 -2.38 6.23
N ALA A 255 -6.20 -2.66 6.87
CA ALA A 255 -5.78 -2.00 8.11
C ALA A 255 -4.87 -0.79 7.86
N ASP A 256 -5.02 0.24 8.70
CA ASP A 256 -4.03 1.30 8.83
C ASP A 256 -2.70 0.70 9.35
N LYS A 257 -1.60 1.06 8.70
CA LYS A 257 -0.29 0.41 8.90
C LYS A 257 0.56 1.27 9.82
N SER A 258 0.60 0.90 11.10
CA SER A 258 1.28 1.66 12.16
C SER A 258 2.80 1.80 12.01
N HIS A 259 3.42 0.98 11.15
CA HIS A 259 4.84 1.02 10.82
C HIS A 259 5.09 1.31 9.33
N SER A 260 4.28 2.19 8.75
CA SER A 260 4.48 2.67 7.38
C SER A 260 5.00 4.11 7.35
N GLU A 261 5.89 4.37 6.40
CA GLU A 261 6.39 5.71 6.06
C GLU A 261 6.57 5.79 4.56
N ASP A 262 6.00 6.81 3.93
CA ASP A 262 6.22 7.07 2.52
C ASP A 262 7.57 7.76 2.29
N LEU A 263 8.16 7.52 1.13
CA LEU A 263 9.38 8.20 0.71
C LEU A 263 9.06 9.67 0.39
N ASP A 264 9.40 10.55 1.32
CA ASP A 264 9.22 11.99 1.13
C ASP A 264 10.34 12.58 0.27
N TRP A 265 10.00 12.94 -0.97
CA TRP A 265 10.94 13.57 -1.91
C TRP A 265 11.32 14.99 -1.52
N SER A 266 10.66 15.62 -0.55
CA SER A 266 11.10 16.90 0.02
C SER A 266 12.32 16.76 0.92
N ASP A 267 12.60 15.58 1.47
CA ASP A 267 13.80 15.27 2.30
C ASP A 267 15.03 14.83 1.45
N ILE A 268 14.89 14.80 0.12
CA ILE A 268 15.91 14.31 -0.84
C ILE A 268 16.36 15.49 -1.70
N ASP A 269 17.36 16.24 -1.25
CA ASP A 269 17.58 17.60 -1.76
C ASP A 269 18.57 17.70 -2.91
N ASN A 270 19.61 16.88 -2.86
CA ASN A 270 20.77 17.04 -3.75
C ASN A 270 20.93 15.82 -4.66
N PHE A 271 21.76 15.99 -5.68
CA PHE A 271 22.04 14.94 -6.67
C PHE A 271 22.52 13.64 -6.03
N GLN A 272 23.37 13.72 -5.00
CA GLN A 272 23.92 12.55 -4.32
C GLN A 272 22.85 11.76 -3.56
N ASP A 273 21.88 12.44 -2.94
CA ASP A 273 20.75 11.79 -2.27
C ASP A 273 19.90 11.00 -3.28
N VAL A 274 19.61 11.57 -4.45
CA VAL A 274 18.81 10.87 -5.48
C VAL A 274 19.58 9.70 -6.09
N ILE A 275 20.89 9.85 -6.31
CA ILE A 275 21.77 8.76 -6.77
C ILE A 275 21.80 7.60 -5.78
N GLU A 276 21.70 7.89 -4.48
CA GLU A 276 21.64 6.86 -3.45
C GLU A 276 20.28 6.13 -3.44
N VAL A 277 19.19 6.85 -3.68
CA VAL A 277 17.81 6.33 -3.65
C VAL A 277 17.45 5.55 -4.92
N ALA A 278 17.85 6.03 -6.10
CA ALA A 278 17.46 5.47 -7.39
C ALA A 278 17.74 3.95 -7.56
N PRO A 279 18.87 3.40 -7.10
CA PRO A 279 19.11 1.95 -7.07
C PRO A 279 18.05 1.14 -6.31
N TYR A 280 17.53 1.69 -5.21
CA TYR A 280 16.53 1.01 -4.39
C TYR A 280 15.16 1.02 -5.07
N LEU A 281 14.81 2.10 -5.77
CA LEU A 281 13.59 2.15 -6.58
C LEU A 281 13.62 1.10 -7.69
N GLY A 282 14.74 0.99 -8.40
CA GLY A 282 14.92 0.00 -9.47
C GLY A 282 14.81 -1.44 -8.95
N ARG A 283 15.47 -1.74 -7.83
CA ARG A 283 15.42 -3.07 -7.19
C ARG A 283 14.05 -3.41 -6.62
N ALA A 284 13.36 -2.47 -5.98
CA ALA A 284 11.99 -2.67 -5.50
C ALA A 284 11.04 -2.91 -6.68
N MET A 285 11.15 -2.15 -7.78
CA MET A 285 10.37 -2.39 -8.99
C MET A 285 10.64 -3.79 -9.57
N GLY A 286 11.91 -4.20 -9.68
CA GLY A 286 12.28 -5.50 -10.24
C GLY A 286 11.83 -6.71 -9.41
N LYS A 287 11.52 -6.51 -8.12
CA LYS A 287 10.88 -7.53 -7.27
C LYS A 287 9.43 -7.79 -7.64
N ASN A 288 8.73 -6.75 -8.07
CA ASN A 288 7.31 -6.80 -8.40
C ASN A 288 7.07 -7.24 -9.86
N ASP A 289 8.15 -7.50 -10.63
CA ASP A 289 8.14 -7.74 -12.08
C ASP A 289 8.48 -9.16 -12.52
#